data_AF-A0A968NZC4-F1
#
_entry.id   AF-A0A968NZC4-F1
#
_cell.length_a   1.000
_cell.length_b   1.000
_cell.length_c   1.000
_cell.angle_alpha   90.00
_cell.angle_beta   90.00
_cell.angle_gamma   90.00
#
_symmetry.space_group_name_H-M   'P 1'
#
loop_
_entity.id
_entity.type
_entity.pdbx_description
1 polymer ?
#
loop_
_entity_poly.entity_id
_entity_poly.type
_entity_poly.pdbx_seq_one_letter_code
_entity_poly.pdbx_strand_id
1 'polypeptide(L)'
;MPNILFAHTMAGGVPRAKIVLPVMNRVFKGHGDRYASSREFWEGTLGRFCDQSFMDVTANSFADLIDLSAPLRDRAKAAGKQVAYVAYGYHGTEILMGGEYLWQSYSPYLQGFAKLELERIAAREARNGIQASVYNAPEILTNSSSIFLGVEVALYPLLGPLKKEGPDHPLTQELLLACQNLLKPEHSLDEILTLTDSYFRSPVIQKWSDYPAWPQHNGPEQMELMRTTSERILQMHRDEKELLTATLSEVVFKACGHAMLFEAMNPRQNVWWIGHDIVAKTTLARKH
;
A
#
# COMPACT_ATOMS: atom_id res chain seq x y z
N MET A 1 -33.22 12.72 -0.06
CA MET A 1 -31.83 12.39 -0.49
C MET A 1 -31.31 11.22 0.31
N PRO A 2 -30.49 10.33 -0.27
CA PRO A 2 -29.72 9.34 0.48
C PRO A 2 -28.50 9.99 1.16
N ASN A 3 -27.83 9.25 2.04
CA ASN A 3 -26.46 9.56 2.44
C ASN A 3 -25.53 9.43 1.23
N ILE A 4 -24.43 10.18 1.21
CA ILE A 4 -23.50 10.22 0.08
C ILE A 4 -22.09 9.87 0.55
N LEU A 5 -21.45 8.93 -0.14
CA LEU A 5 -20.05 8.59 0.06
C LEU A 5 -19.30 8.87 -1.24
N PHE A 6 -18.32 9.77 -1.18
CA PHE A 6 -17.37 10.00 -2.26
C PHE A 6 -16.13 9.17 -2.01
N ALA A 7 -15.83 8.23 -2.92
CA ALA A 7 -14.61 7.43 -2.87
C ALA A 7 -13.60 7.94 -3.91
N HIS A 8 -12.55 8.60 -3.42
CA HIS A 8 -11.44 9.06 -4.24
C HIS A 8 -10.42 7.93 -4.43
N THR A 9 -10.15 7.62 -5.69
CA THR A 9 -9.25 6.54 -6.11
C THR A 9 -8.18 7.03 -7.07
N MET A 10 -8.05 8.35 -7.25
CA MET A 10 -7.07 8.91 -8.17
C MET A 10 -5.67 8.83 -7.57
N ALA A 11 -4.78 8.18 -8.29
CA ALA A 11 -3.35 8.16 -8.00
C ALA A 11 -2.62 7.96 -9.32
N GLY A 12 -1.63 8.80 -9.59
CA GLY A 12 -0.85 8.72 -10.81
C GLY A 12 -0.21 10.06 -11.10
N GLY A 13 -0.08 10.38 -12.39
CA GLY A 13 0.59 11.59 -12.87
C GLY A 13 1.97 11.32 -13.48
N VAL A 14 2.27 10.09 -13.92
CA VAL A 14 3.55 9.81 -14.58
C VAL A 14 3.53 10.49 -15.96
N PRO A 15 4.40 11.47 -16.24
CA PRO A 15 4.34 12.18 -17.51
C PRO A 15 4.67 11.26 -18.68
N ARG A 16 3.88 11.35 -19.75
CA ARG A 16 4.08 10.51 -20.95
C ARG A 16 5.19 11.07 -21.83
N ALA A 17 6.44 10.87 -21.42
CA ALA A 17 7.63 11.22 -22.19
C ALA A 17 8.58 10.03 -22.33
N LYS A 18 9.23 9.90 -23.50
CA LYS A 18 10.11 8.75 -23.82
C LYS A 18 11.23 8.52 -22.80
N ILE A 19 11.70 9.58 -22.15
CA ILE A 19 12.81 9.53 -21.18
C ILE A 19 12.36 9.10 -19.77
N VAL A 20 11.08 9.29 -19.41
CA VAL A 20 10.58 9.10 -18.03
C VAL A 20 10.68 7.64 -17.61
N LEU A 21 10.08 6.73 -18.37
CA LEU A 21 10.02 5.32 -17.98
C LEU A 21 11.41 4.65 -17.89
N PRO A 22 12.35 4.85 -18.85
CA PRO A 22 13.71 4.33 -18.71
C PRO A 22 14.44 4.83 -17.45
N VAL A 23 14.30 6.11 -17.10
CA VAL A 23 14.91 6.68 -15.89
C VAL A 23 14.28 6.08 -14.64
N MET A 24 12.95 6.04 -14.58
CA MET A 24 12.23 5.43 -13.45
C MET A 24 12.57 3.96 -13.28
N ASN A 25 12.70 3.18 -14.36
CA ASN A 25 13.13 1.78 -14.26
C ASN A 25 14.51 1.63 -13.60
N ARG A 26 15.45 2.55 -13.85
CA ARG A 26 16.75 2.53 -13.15
C ARG A 26 16.61 2.89 -11.67
N VAL A 27 15.72 3.82 -11.33
CA VAL A 27 15.51 4.27 -9.95
C VAL A 27 14.78 3.22 -9.10
N PHE A 28 13.69 2.63 -9.62
CA PHE A 28 12.79 1.76 -8.86
C PHE A 28 13.01 0.26 -9.09
N LYS A 29 13.81 -0.11 -10.09
CA LYS A 29 14.17 -1.51 -10.39
C LYS A 29 15.68 -1.74 -10.58
N GLY A 30 16.47 -0.68 -10.68
CA GLY A 30 17.89 -0.77 -10.99
C GLY A 30 18.72 -1.22 -9.79
N HIS A 31 19.70 -2.06 -10.07
CA HIS A 31 20.66 -2.60 -9.11
C HIS A 31 22.00 -2.81 -9.84
N GLY A 32 23.11 -2.98 -9.09
CA GLY A 32 24.46 -3.02 -9.67
C GLY A 32 24.74 -1.82 -10.60
N ASP A 33 25.26 -2.08 -11.80
CA ASP A 33 25.56 -1.05 -12.82
C ASP A 33 24.31 -0.30 -13.34
N ARG A 34 23.11 -0.85 -13.09
CA ARG A 34 21.83 -0.24 -13.47
C ARG A 34 21.20 0.60 -12.36
N TYR A 35 21.78 0.60 -11.15
CA TYR A 35 21.31 1.42 -10.03
C TYR A 35 21.26 2.91 -10.43
N ALA A 36 20.27 3.60 -9.87
CA ALA A 36 20.17 5.05 -9.87
C ALA A 36 19.56 5.53 -8.54
N SER A 37 20.11 6.62 -8.01
CA SER A 37 19.62 7.20 -6.76
C SER A 37 18.26 7.85 -6.96
N SER A 38 17.29 7.53 -6.09
CA SER A 38 16.02 8.25 -6.08
C SER A 38 16.19 9.67 -5.57
N ARG A 39 17.19 9.96 -4.73
CA ARG A 39 17.49 11.33 -4.29
C ARG A 39 17.84 12.21 -5.48
N GLU A 40 18.84 11.80 -6.27
CA GLU A 40 19.27 12.54 -7.45
C GLU A 40 18.13 12.70 -8.47
N PHE A 41 17.28 11.68 -8.63
CA PHE A 41 16.10 11.76 -9.47
C PHE A 41 15.16 12.89 -9.02
N TRP A 42 14.77 12.91 -7.73
CA TRP A 42 13.85 13.89 -7.16
C TRP A 42 14.43 15.31 -7.10
N GLU A 43 15.73 15.45 -6.86
CA GLU A 43 16.46 16.71 -6.92
C GLU A 43 16.67 17.20 -8.37
N GLY A 44 16.46 16.35 -9.37
CA GLY A 44 16.54 16.69 -10.78
C GLY A 44 15.28 17.36 -11.32
N THR A 45 15.40 18.00 -12.50
CA THR A 45 14.27 18.64 -13.19
C THR A 45 13.17 17.64 -13.55
N LEU A 46 13.55 16.42 -13.95
CA LEU A 46 12.58 15.38 -14.30
C LEU A 46 11.77 14.92 -13.08
N GLY A 47 12.44 14.67 -11.95
CA GLY A 47 11.76 14.28 -10.70
C GLY A 47 10.84 15.38 -10.19
N ARG A 48 11.27 16.64 -10.18
CA ARG A 48 10.39 17.78 -9.83
C ARG A 48 9.16 17.90 -10.72
N PHE A 49 9.31 17.65 -12.02
CA PHE A 49 8.16 17.66 -12.94
C PHE A 49 7.19 16.51 -12.65
N CYS A 50 7.71 15.31 -12.37
CA CYS A 50 6.88 14.18 -11.92
C CYS A 50 6.19 14.49 -10.59
N ASP A 51 6.90 15.08 -9.62
CA ASP A 51 6.37 15.43 -8.31
C ASP A 51 5.17 16.39 -8.41
N GLN A 52 5.28 17.46 -9.21
CA GLN A 52 4.16 18.37 -9.48
C GLN A 52 2.94 17.62 -10.02
N SER A 53 3.14 16.75 -11.01
CA SER A 53 2.03 15.97 -11.58
C SER A 53 1.45 14.96 -10.59
N PHE A 54 2.27 14.38 -9.71
CA PHE A 54 1.81 13.48 -8.66
C PHE A 54 1.00 14.21 -7.59
N MET A 55 1.42 15.41 -7.20
CA MET A 55 0.68 16.27 -6.28
C MET A 55 -0.71 16.56 -6.83
N ASP A 56 -0.82 16.97 -8.10
CA ASP A 56 -2.10 17.29 -8.71
C ASP A 56 -3.04 16.09 -8.79
N VAL A 57 -2.55 14.96 -9.31
CA VAL A 57 -3.41 13.79 -9.56
C VAL A 57 -3.73 13.03 -8.27
N THR A 58 -2.77 12.90 -7.36
CA THR A 58 -2.89 11.99 -6.20
C THR A 58 -3.42 12.70 -4.95
N ALA A 59 -3.14 13.99 -4.78
CA ALA A 59 -3.50 14.75 -3.58
C ALA A 59 -4.52 15.84 -3.89
N ASN A 60 -4.17 16.82 -4.73
CA ASN A 60 -4.99 18.02 -4.95
C ASN A 60 -6.36 17.69 -5.55
N SER A 61 -6.45 16.65 -6.39
CA SER A 61 -7.73 16.15 -6.91
C SER A 61 -8.72 15.70 -5.81
N PHE A 62 -8.24 15.35 -4.62
CA PHE A 62 -9.11 15.07 -3.46
C PHE A 62 -9.67 16.36 -2.85
N ALA A 63 -8.85 17.41 -2.75
CA ALA A 63 -9.31 18.74 -2.35
C ALA A 63 -10.33 19.29 -3.37
N ASP A 64 -10.03 19.20 -4.67
CA ASP A 64 -10.95 19.61 -5.74
C ASP A 64 -12.29 18.86 -5.64
N LEU A 65 -12.26 17.55 -5.40
CA LEU A 65 -13.48 16.76 -5.20
C LEU A 65 -14.31 17.29 -4.02
N ILE A 66 -13.67 17.61 -2.90
CA ILE A 66 -14.34 18.14 -1.70
C ILE A 66 -14.93 19.53 -1.97
N ASP A 67 -14.17 20.41 -2.62
CA ASP A 67 -14.57 21.79 -2.88
C ASP A 67 -15.68 21.87 -3.93
N LEU A 68 -15.51 21.20 -5.06
CA LEU A 68 -16.48 21.22 -6.16
C LEU A 68 -17.78 20.50 -5.81
N SER A 69 -17.76 19.55 -4.87
CA SER A 69 -18.97 18.89 -4.38
C SER A 69 -19.67 19.64 -3.25
N ALA A 70 -19.18 20.80 -2.82
CA ALA A 70 -19.76 21.58 -1.72
C ALA A 70 -21.27 21.87 -1.87
N PRO A 71 -21.79 22.32 -3.03
CA PRO A 71 -23.23 22.56 -3.18
C PRO A 71 -24.08 21.30 -2.96
N LEU A 72 -23.58 20.14 -3.39
CA LEU A 72 -24.26 18.86 -3.19
C LEU A 72 -24.21 18.43 -1.73
N ARG A 73 -23.06 18.60 -1.08
CA ARG A 73 -22.88 18.34 0.35
C ARG A 73 -23.83 19.17 1.20
N ASP A 74 -23.91 20.47 0.93
CA ASP A 74 -24.75 21.40 1.69
C ASP A 74 -26.23 21.08 1.52
N ARG A 75 -26.65 20.77 0.28
CA ARG A 75 -28.01 20.32 0.00
C ARG A 75 -28.36 19.04 0.77
N ALA A 76 -27.47 18.04 0.77
CA ALA A 76 -27.66 16.79 1.50
C ALA A 76 -27.74 17.00 3.02
N LYS A 77 -26.85 17.83 3.59
CA LYS A 77 -26.86 18.21 5.01
C LYS A 77 -28.17 18.91 5.40
N ALA A 78 -28.66 19.84 4.57
CA ALA A 78 -29.94 20.51 4.78
C ALA A 78 -31.15 19.55 4.77
N ALA A 79 -31.03 18.41 4.08
CA ALA A 79 -32.02 17.33 4.09
C ALA A 79 -31.81 16.31 5.23
N GLY A 80 -30.96 16.59 6.21
CA GLY A 80 -30.65 15.72 7.34
C GLY A 80 -29.89 14.46 6.94
N LYS A 81 -29.09 14.50 5.86
CA LYS A 81 -28.29 13.38 5.36
C LYS A 81 -26.81 13.59 5.64
N GLN A 82 -26.08 12.49 5.74
CA GLN A 82 -24.64 12.48 5.96
C GLN A 82 -23.88 12.44 4.62
N VAL A 83 -22.71 13.06 4.61
CA VAL A 83 -21.81 13.10 3.45
C VAL A 83 -20.38 12.89 3.92
N ALA A 84 -19.72 11.88 3.37
CA ALA A 84 -18.34 11.55 3.69
C ALA A 84 -17.48 11.39 2.43
N TYR A 85 -16.17 11.57 2.61
CA TYR A 85 -15.14 11.47 1.60
C TYR A 85 -14.07 10.51 2.10
N VAL A 86 -13.74 9.51 1.29
CA VAL A 86 -12.67 8.57 1.60
C VAL A 86 -11.66 8.53 0.47
N ALA A 87 -10.39 8.36 0.81
CA ALA A 87 -9.32 8.20 -0.17
C ALA A 87 -8.39 7.04 0.22
N TYR A 88 -7.82 6.37 -0.79
CA TYR A 88 -6.79 5.37 -0.59
C TYR A 88 -5.42 6.02 -0.41
N GLY A 89 -4.81 5.80 0.74
CA GLY A 89 -3.46 6.21 1.08
C GLY A 89 -2.45 5.07 0.95
N TYR A 90 -1.18 5.41 1.07
CA TYR A 90 -0.09 4.49 1.38
C TYR A 90 0.97 5.27 2.12
N HIS A 91 1.35 4.79 3.31
CA HIS A 91 2.33 5.43 4.18
C HIS A 91 3.01 4.34 5.02
N GLY A 92 3.49 3.30 4.34
CA GLY A 92 3.93 2.05 4.96
C GLY A 92 2.80 1.27 5.62
N THR A 93 3.15 0.13 6.20
CA THR A 93 2.19 -0.84 6.74
C THR A 93 2.81 -1.62 7.89
N GLU A 94 2.00 -1.89 8.91
CA GLU A 94 2.37 -2.78 10.01
C GLU A 94 2.23 -4.23 9.57
N ILE A 95 3.34 -4.97 9.61
CA ILE A 95 3.42 -6.39 9.26
C ILE A 95 3.95 -7.21 10.44
N LEU A 96 3.72 -8.51 10.43
CA LEU A 96 4.22 -9.40 11.48
C LEU A 96 5.73 -9.65 11.29
N MET A 97 6.54 -9.22 12.26
CA MET A 97 8.00 -9.40 12.34
C MET A 97 8.38 -9.84 13.75
N GLY A 98 9.11 -10.95 13.88
CA GLY A 98 9.53 -11.45 15.21
C GLY A 98 8.38 -11.72 16.18
N GLY A 99 7.16 -11.94 15.68
CA GLY A 99 5.94 -12.16 16.48
C GLY A 99 5.13 -10.90 16.80
N GLU A 100 5.66 -9.71 16.49
CA GLU A 100 5.03 -8.41 16.74
C GLU A 100 4.63 -7.72 15.44
N TYR A 101 3.62 -6.84 15.51
CA TYR A 101 3.24 -6.00 14.37
C TYR A 101 4.11 -4.75 14.38
N LEU A 102 4.98 -4.63 13.39
CA LEU A 102 5.95 -3.54 13.28
C LEU A 102 5.79 -2.85 11.93
N TRP A 103 5.91 -1.53 11.92
CA TRP A 103 5.80 -0.73 10.71
C TRP A 103 7.01 -0.93 9.79
N GLN A 104 6.76 -1.01 8.49
CA GLN A 104 7.76 -0.95 7.42
C GLN A 104 7.19 -0.19 6.22
N SER A 105 8.04 0.11 5.23
CA SER A 105 7.57 0.60 3.94
C SER A 105 8.52 0.21 2.80
N TYR A 106 7.95 0.05 1.61
CA TYR A 106 8.69 0.05 0.37
C TYR A 106 9.41 1.39 0.15
N SER A 107 10.72 1.34 -0.06
CA SER A 107 11.54 2.49 -0.41
C SER A 107 12.28 2.25 -1.73
N PRO A 108 12.28 3.20 -2.69
CA PRO A 108 11.66 4.52 -2.60
C PRO A 108 10.22 4.47 -3.14
N TYR A 109 9.24 4.92 -2.35
CA TYR A 109 7.86 4.97 -2.83
C TYR A 109 7.61 6.21 -3.71
N LEU A 110 7.27 5.96 -4.98
CA LEU A 110 7.17 7.00 -6.02
C LEU A 110 6.23 8.16 -5.66
N GLN A 111 5.10 7.87 -5.01
CA GLN A 111 4.07 8.88 -4.73
C GLN A 111 4.07 9.35 -3.28
N GLY A 112 5.16 9.11 -2.54
CA GLY A 112 5.18 9.30 -1.09
C GLY A 112 4.83 10.72 -0.65
N PHE A 113 5.45 11.72 -1.26
CA PHE A 113 5.18 13.12 -0.93
C PHE A 113 3.73 13.53 -1.19
N ALA A 114 3.14 13.07 -2.31
CA ALA A 114 1.74 13.33 -2.62
C ALA A 114 0.79 12.56 -1.69
N LYS A 115 1.14 11.37 -1.21
CA LYS A 115 0.35 10.65 -0.20
C LYS A 115 0.37 11.34 1.16
N LEU A 116 1.50 11.91 1.58
CA LEU A 116 1.53 12.79 2.76
C LEU A 116 0.61 14.00 2.58
N GLU A 117 0.59 14.61 1.40
CA GLU A 117 -0.30 15.74 1.16
C GLU A 117 -1.78 15.33 1.16
N LEU A 118 -2.11 14.17 0.60
CA LEU A 118 -3.46 13.60 0.67
C LEU A 118 -3.95 13.44 2.13
N GLU A 119 -3.09 12.96 3.03
CA GLU A 119 -3.37 12.88 4.47
C GLU A 119 -3.59 14.27 5.10
N ARG A 120 -2.74 15.24 4.75
CA ARG A 120 -2.87 16.62 5.25
C ARG A 120 -4.16 17.28 4.79
N ILE A 121 -4.59 17.04 3.55
CA ILE A 121 -5.87 17.51 3.01
C ILE A 121 -7.02 16.93 3.85
N ALA A 122 -7.08 15.61 4.06
CA ALA A 122 -8.13 15.01 4.88
C ALA A 122 -8.16 15.56 6.30
N ALA A 123 -6.99 15.68 6.94
CA ALA A 123 -6.89 16.25 8.28
C ALA A 123 -7.32 17.72 8.35
N ARG A 124 -7.01 18.52 7.31
CA ARG A 124 -7.43 19.92 7.19
C ARG A 124 -8.94 20.03 7.04
N GLU A 125 -9.54 19.28 6.12
CA GLU A 125 -10.99 19.36 5.89
C GLU A 125 -11.80 18.81 7.06
N ALA A 126 -11.28 17.81 7.78
CA ALA A 126 -11.88 17.35 9.02
C ALA A 126 -11.94 18.43 10.11
N ARG A 127 -10.91 19.26 10.25
CA ARG A 127 -10.94 20.42 11.15
C ARG A 127 -11.99 21.46 10.75
N ASN A 128 -12.37 21.50 9.48
CA ASN A 128 -13.44 22.35 8.94
C ASN A 128 -14.84 21.69 9.03
N GLY A 129 -14.98 20.54 9.71
CA GLY A 129 -16.26 19.84 9.88
C GLY A 129 -16.73 19.07 8.64
N ILE A 130 -15.81 18.74 7.72
CA ILE A 130 -16.07 17.85 6.57
C ILE A 130 -15.57 16.45 6.94
N GLN A 131 -16.42 15.44 6.79
CA GLN A 131 -16.04 14.04 7.04
C GLN A 131 -15.12 13.54 5.91
N ALA A 132 -13.82 13.78 6.02
CA ALA A 132 -12.82 13.36 5.05
C ALA A 132 -11.78 12.45 5.73
N SER A 133 -11.52 11.28 5.14
CA SER A 133 -10.57 10.32 5.72
C SER A 133 -9.70 9.62 4.67
N VAL A 134 -8.43 9.44 4.99
CA VAL A 134 -7.49 8.63 4.21
C VAL A 134 -7.27 7.30 4.91
N TYR A 135 -7.26 6.22 4.14
CA TYR A 135 -6.97 4.89 4.63
C TYR A 135 -5.70 4.37 3.95
N ASN A 136 -4.59 4.37 4.69
CA ASN A 136 -3.33 3.80 4.28
C ASN A 136 -3.46 2.28 4.22
N ALA A 137 -3.54 1.78 2.99
CA ALA A 137 -3.70 0.35 2.71
C ALA A 137 -2.34 -0.35 2.56
N PRO A 138 -2.27 -1.67 2.82
CA PRO A 138 -1.08 -2.47 2.57
C PRO A 138 -0.63 -2.48 1.11
N GLU A 139 0.63 -2.87 0.94
CA GLU A 139 1.18 -3.21 -0.36
C GLU A 139 0.36 -4.31 -1.04
N ILE A 140 -0.12 -4.03 -2.25
CA ILE A 140 -0.76 -5.01 -3.14
C ILE A 140 -0.21 -4.90 -4.55
N LEU A 141 -0.35 -5.98 -5.31
CA LEU A 141 -0.04 -5.96 -6.74
C LEU A 141 -1.26 -5.52 -7.55
N THR A 142 -1.11 -4.39 -8.21
CA THR A 142 -2.05 -3.82 -9.17
C THR A 142 -1.27 -3.32 -10.38
N ASN A 143 -1.97 -2.89 -11.44
CA ASN A 143 -1.30 -2.33 -12.62
C ASN A 143 -0.40 -1.12 -12.27
N SER A 144 -0.76 -0.30 -11.27
CA SER A 144 0.01 0.87 -10.85
C SER A 144 1.26 0.52 -10.01
N SER A 145 1.31 -0.66 -9.37
CA SER A 145 2.47 -1.10 -8.59
C SER A 145 3.49 -1.94 -9.37
N SER A 146 3.22 -2.27 -10.64
CA SER A 146 4.12 -3.05 -11.51
C SER A 146 5.50 -2.42 -11.79
N ILE A 147 5.68 -1.12 -11.49
CA ILE A 147 6.99 -0.45 -11.57
C ILE A 147 7.87 -0.71 -10.34
N PHE A 148 7.28 -1.18 -9.23
CA PHE A 148 7.99 -1.43 -7.98
C PHE A 148 8.44 -2.87 -7.91
N LEU A 149 9.72 -3.11 -8.18
CA LEU A 149 10.32 -4.42 -7.93
C LEU A 149 10.39 -4.65 -6.42
N GLY A 150 9.87 -5.76 -5.91
CA GLY A 150 10.00 -6.16 -4.51
C GLY A 150 8.93 -5.60 -3.57
N VAL A 151 7.98 -4.81 -4.07
CA VAL A 151 6.84 -4.32 -3.27
C VAL A 151 6.01 -5.49 -2.72
N GLU A 152 5.96 -6.59 -3.46
CA GLU A 152 5.23 -7.80 -3.09
C GLU A 152 5.86 -8.57 -1.92
N VAL A 153 7.14 -8.31 -1.60
CA VAL A 153 7.83 -8.92 -0.45
C VAL A 153 7.10 -8.57 0.86
N ALA A 154 6.50 -7.38 0.95
CA ALA A 154 5.72 -6.94 2.10
C ALA A 154 4.35 -7.62 2.21
N LEU A 155 3.85 -8.25 1.14
CA LEU A 155 2.53 -8.88 1.15
C LEU A 155 2.55 -10.30 1.70
N TYR A 156 3.60 -11.09 1.42
CA TYR A 156 3.70 -12.47 1.93
C TYR A 156 3.59 -12.61 3.46
N PRO A 157 4.12 -11.69 4.29
CA PRO A 157 3.91 -11.68 5.73
C PRO A 157 2.45 -11.76 6.18
N LEU A 158 1.46 -11.42 5.33
CA LEU A 158 0.03 -11.53 5.65
C LEU A 158 -0.40 -12.97 6.00
N LEU A 159 0.32 -13.98 5.49
CA LEU A 159 0.10 -15.37 5.87
C LEU A 159 0.24 -15.59 7.39
N GLY A 160 1.16 -14.85 8.04
CA GLY A 160 1.42 -14.95 9.48
C GLY A 160 0.22 -14.51 10.31
N PRO A 161 -0.31 -13.28 10.13
CA PRO A 161 -1.53 -12.82 10.80
C PRO A 161 -2.75 -13.69 10.54
N LEU A 162 -2.95 -14.23 9.34
CA LEU A 162 -4.03 -15.19 9.08
C LEU A 162 -3.89 -16.45 9.96
N LYS A 163 -2.67 -16.99 10.09
CA LYS A 163 -2.37 -18.11 11.00
C LYS A 163 -2.50 -17.72 12.48
N LYS A 164 -2.10 -16.51 12.88
CA LYS A 164 -2.08 -16.02 14.26
C LYS A 164 -3.49 -15.71 14.80
N GLU A 165 -4.31 -15.04 14.01
CA GLU A 165 -5.60 -14.51 14.45
C GLU A 165 -6.74 -15.53 14.32
N GLY A 166 -6.59 -16.56 13.48
CA GLY A 166 -7.62 -17.59 13.30
C GLY A 166 -7.09 -18.85 12.61
N PRO A 167 -6.22 -19.64 13.26
CA PRO A 167 -5.60 -20.81 12.65
C PRO A 167 -6.62 -21.86 12.21
N ASP A 168 -7.63 -22.13 13.05
CA ASP A 168 -8.64 -23.16 12.77
C ASP A 168 -9.84 -22.63 11.95
N HIS A 169 -9.81 -21.36 11.55
CA HIS A 169 -10.89 -20.78 10.77
C HIS A 169 -10.92 -21.40 9.36
N PRO A 170 -12.08 -21.87 8.84
CA PRO A 170 -12.15 -22.53 7.55
C PRO A 170 -11.54 -21.72 6.40
N LEU A 171 -11.80 -20.41 6.37
CA LEU A 171 -11.23 -19.49 5.38
C LEU A 171 -9.69 -19.43 5.46
N THR A 172 -9.12 -19.44 6.67
CA THR A 172 -7.65 -19.47 6.84
C THR A 172 -7.09 -20.76 6.23
N GLN A 173 -7.67 -21.91 6.57
CA GLN A 173 -7.23 -23.20 6.06
C GLN A 173 -7.33 -23.28 4.53
N GLU A 174 -8.43 -22.79 3.96
CA GLU A 174 -8.64 -22.71 2.51
C GLU A 174 -7.58 -21.82 1.83
N LEU A 175 -7.37 -20.60 2.35
CA LEU A 175 -6.39 -19.66 1.80
C LEU A 175 -4.96 -20.21 1.88
N LEU A 176 -4.59 -20.82 3.00
CA LEU A 176 -3.27 -21.43 3.18
C LEU A 176 -3.08 -22.62 2.25
N LEU A 177 -4.09 -23.48 2.09
CA LEU A 177 -4.02 -24.59 1.16
C LEU A 177 -3.89 -24.10 -0.29
N ALA A 178 -4.69 -23.10 -0.68
CA ALA A 178 -4.61 -22.48 -2.00
C ALA A 178 -3.22 -21.89 -2.27
N CYS A 179 -2.66 -21.16 -1.31
CA CYS A 179 -1.30 -20.61 -1.42
C CYS A 179 -0.24 -21.72 -1.50
N GLN A 180 -0.34 -22.76 -0.68
CA GLN A 180 0.62 -23.87 -0.69
C GLN A 180 0.62 -24.63 -2.01
N ASN A 181 -0.54 -24.75 -2.68
CA ASN A 181 -0.66 -25.41 -3.98
C ASN A 181 0.04 -24.67 -5.13
N LEU A 182 0.29 -23.36 -4.97
CA LEU A 182 1.04 -22.55 -5.94
C LEU A 182 2.56 -22.71 -5.81
N LEU A 183 3.05 -23.30 -4.71
CA LEU A 183 4.48 -23.53 -4.48
C LEU A 183 4.94 -24.88 -5.01
N LYS A 184 6.20 -24.96 -5.46
CA LYS A 184 6.82 -26.23 -5.83
C LYS A 184 6.81 -27.20 -4.63
N PRO A 185 6.73 -28.53 -4.86
CA PRO A 185 6.57 -29.51 -3.78
C PRO A 185 7.64 -29.46 -2.68
N GLU A 186 8.85 -29.01 -3.02
CA GLU A 186 9.99 -28.87 -2.12
C GLU A 186 9.95 -27.61 -1.23
N HIS A 187 8.99 -26.71 -1.45
CA HIS A 187 8.87 -25.44 -0.73
C HIS A 187 7.58 -25.33 0.08
N SER A 188 7.67 -24.63 1.21
CA SER A 188 6.56 -24.40 2.13
C SER A 188 6.24 -22.91 2.33
N LEU A 189 5.01 -22.62 2.80
CA LEU A 189 4.64 -21.27 3.24
C LEU A 189 5.49 -20.77 4.42
N ASP A 190 5.95 -21.67 5.29
CA ASP A 190 6.78 -21.30 6.44
C ASP A 190 8.20 -20.89 6.03
N GLU A 191 8.74 -21.46 4.94
CA GLU A 191 9.98 -20.97 4.33
C GLU A 191 9.83 -19.52 3.82
N ILE A 192 8.70 -19.19 3.18
CA ILE A 192 8.43 -17.81 2.72
C ILE A 192 8.36 -16.86 3.92
N LEU A 193 7.62 -17.23 4.97
CA LEU A 193 7.53 -16.43 6.20
C LEU A 193 8.89 -16.22 6.88
N THR A 194 9.72 -17.27 6.92
CA THR A 194 11.08 -17.18 7.48
C THR A 194 11.97 -16.26 6.64
N LEU A 195 11.86 -16.35 5.32
CA LEU A 195 12.62 -15.53 4.39
C LEU A 195 12.23 -14.05 4.49
N THR A 196 10.94 -13.74 4.56
CA THR A 196 10.48 -12.35 4.69
C THR A 196 10.76 -11.77 6.08
N ASP A 197 10.61 -12.54 7.16
CA ASP A 197 11.03 -12.10 8.51
C ASP A 197 12.52 -11.72 8.54
N SER A 198 13.37 -12.59 7.96
CA SER A 198 14.82 -12.35 7.86
C SER A 198 15.15 -11.10 7.04
N TYR A 199 14.42 -10.88 5.94
CA TYR A 199 14.57 -9.70 5.09
C TYR A 199 14.24 -8.42 5.85
N PHE A 200 13.05 -8.33 6.43
CA PHE A 200 12.60 -7.11 7.08
C PHE A 200 13.39 -6.80 8.35
N ARG A 201 13.84 -7.82 9.08
CA ARG A 201 14.71 -7.64 10.27
C ARG A 201 16.19 -7.47 9.93
N SER A 202 16.56 -7.52 8.66
CA SER A 202 17.96 -7.34 8.28
C SER A 202 18.44 -5.92 8.64
N PRO A 203 19.70 -5.77 9.11
CA PRO A 203 20.27 -4.44 9.37
C PRO A 203 20.31 -3.53 8.15
N VAL A 204 20.23 -4.11 6.93
CA VAL A 204 20.12 -3.35 5.69
C VAL A 204 18.74 -2.71 5.62
N ILE A 205 17.65 -3.50 5.59
CA ILE A 205 16.29 -2.98 5.39
C ILE A 205 15.81 -2.09 6.54
N GLN A 206 16.25 -2.35 7.76
CA GLN A 206 15.91 -1.52 8.92
C GLN A 206 16.34 -0.05 8.76
N LYS A 207 17.38 0.27 7.97
CA LYS A 207 17.77 1.66 7.66
C LYS A 207 16.70 2.42 6.86
N TRP A 208 15.84 1.70 6.14
CA TRP A 208 14.77 2.23 5.29
C TRP A 208 13.36 2.00 5.87
N SER A 209 13.29 1.64 7.15
CA SER A 209 12.03 1.52 7.91
C SER A 209 11.96 2.57 9.01
N ASP A 210 12.30 3.83 8.68
CA ASP A 210 12.24 4.98 9.58
C ASP A 210 10.99 5.82 9.30
N TYR A 211 9.96 5.66 10.15
CA TYR A 211 8.65 6.30 9.98
C TYR A 211 8.74 7.84 9.90
N PRO A 212 9.38 8.55 10.86
CA PRO A 212 9.59 10.00 10.75
C PRO A 212 10.30 10.48 9.48
N ALA A 213 11.14 9.64 8.86
CA ALA A 213 11.89 9.99 7.66
C ALA A 213 11.16 9.62 6.35
N TRP A 214 9.96 9.05 6.42
CA TRP A 214 9.21 8.65 5.25
C TRP A 214 8.68 9.87 4.46
N PRO A 215 8.72 9.85 3.10
CA PRO A 215 9.26 8.81 2.23
C PRO A 215 10.80 8.86 2.11
N GLN A 216 11.44 7.72 2.33
CA GLN A 216 12.89 7.61 2.24
C GLN A 216 13.38 7.40 0.80
N HIS A 217 14.64 7.76 0.54
CA HIS A 217 15.33 7.47 -0.71
C HIS A 217 15.95 6.07 -0.71
N ASN A 218 16.21 5.49 -1.88
CA ASN A 218 16.80 4.15 -1.98
C ASN A 218 18.32 4.13 -1.73
N GLY A 219 18.84 2.95 -1.42
CA GLY A 219 20.27 2.66 -1.44
C GLY A 219 20.60 1.42 -2.28
N PRO A 220 21.83 1.29 -2.81
CA PRO A 220 22.19 0.17 -3.69
C PRO A 220 22.10 -1.19 -2.97
N GLU A 221 22.53 -1.26 -1.71
CA GLU A 221 22.44 -2.47 -0.86
C GLU A 221 20.99 -2.91 -0.61
N GLN A 222 20.10 -1.94 -0.41
CA GLN A 222 18.67 -2.19 -0.23
C GLN A 222 18.05 -2.77 -1.50
N MET A 223 18.32 -2.15 -2.65
CA MET A 223 17.78 -2.58 -3.95
C MET A 223 18.26 -3.99 -4.31
N GLU A 224 19.54 -4.31 -4.04
CA GLU A 224 20.10 -5.63 -4.31
C GLU A 224 19.50 -6.72 -3.41
N LEU A 225 19.35 -6.44 -2.10
CA LEU A 225 18.75 -7.38 -1.16
C LEU A 225 17.26 -7.60 -1.46
N MET A 226 16.53 -6.54 -1.79
CA MET A 226 15.12 -6.58 -2.18
C MET A 226 14.93 -7.42 -3.45
N ARG A 227 15.71 -7.17 -4.49
CA ARG A 227 15.68 -7.97 -5.73
C ARG A 227 15.97 -9.43 -5.46
N THR A 228 17.07 -9.73 -4.77
CA THR A 228 17.49 -11.11 -4.50
C THR A 228 16.43 -11.86 -3.69
N THR A 229 15.78 -11.19 -2.73
CA THR A 229 14.71 -11.78 -1.93
C THR A 229 13.46 -12.04 -2.77
N SER A 230 13.04 -11.05 -3.56
CA SER A 230 11.92 -11.18 -4.51
C SER A 230 12.14 -12.34 -5.47
N GLU A 231 13.29 -12.40 -6.14
CA GLU A 231 13.64 -13.48 -7.07
C GLU A 231 13.62 -14.86 -6.42
N ARG A 232 14.15 -14.97 -5.19
CA ARG A 232 14.13 -16.23 -4.45
C ARG A 232 12.69 -16.68 -4.17
N ILE A 233 11.81 -15.79 -3.75
CA ILE A 233 10.39 -16.13 -3.48
C ILE A 233 9.68 -16.50 -4.79
N LEU A 234 9.92 -15.76 -5.88
CA LEU A 234 9.35 -16.07 -7.20
C LEU A 234 9.77 -17.47 -7.66
N GLN A 235 11.03 -17.85 -7.47
CA GLN A 235 11.53 -19.18 -7.82
C GLN A 235 10.93 -20.32 -6.99
N MET A 236 10.29 -20.03 -5.84
CA MET A 236 9.57 -21.03 -5.05
C MET A 236 8.21 -21.41 -5.65
N HIS A 237 7.69 -20.59 -6.57
CA HIS A 237 6.39 -20.83 -7.22
C HIS A 237 6.52 -21.83 -8.37
N ARG A 238 5.43 -22.57 -8.65
CA ARG A 238 5.34 -23.49 -9.80
C ARG A 238 5.30 -22.75 -11.13
N ASP A 239 4.56 -21.64 -11.17
CA ASP A 239 4.40 -20.77 -12.33
C ASP A 239 4.59 -19.31 -11.88
N GLU A 240 5.45 -18.58 -12.59
CA GLU A 240 5.71 -17.16 -12.35
C GLU A 240 4.50 -16.27 -12.66
N LYS A 241 3.48 -16.81 -13.35
CA LYS A 241 2.22 -16.12 -13.66
C LYS A 241 1.14 -16.38 -12.61
N GLU A 242 1.29 -17.40 -11.78
CA GLU A 242 0.33 -17.78 -10.74
C GLU A 242 0.97 -17.64 -9.36
N LEU A 243 1.08 -16.38 -8.91
CA LEU A 243 1.74 -16.02 -7.66
C LEU A 243 0.77 -15.95 -6.48
N LEU A 244 1.25 -16.30 -5.28
CA LEU A 244 0.49 -16.14 -4.01
C LEU A 244 -0.02 -14.70 -3.84
N THR A 245 0.73 -13.74 -4.36
CA THR A 245 0.45 -12.31 -4.26
C THR A 245 -0.87 -11.92 -4.90
N ALA A 246 -1.37 -12.67 -5.89
CA ALA A 246 -2.70 -12.45 -6.46
C ALA A 246 -3.79 -12.73 -5.41
N THR A 247 -3.73 -13.92 -4.79
CA THR A 247 -4.66 -14.31 -3.72
C THR A 247 -4.57 -13.37 -2.52
N LEU A 248 -3.35 -13.05 -2.07
CA LEU A 248 -3.16 -12.16 -0.92
C LEU A 248 -3.60 -10.72 -1.22
N SER A 249 -3.40 -10.22 -2.44
CA SER A 249 -3.87 -8.87 -2.84
C SER A 249 -5.39 -8.80 -2.81
N GLU A 250 -6.09 -9.86 -3.22
CA GLU A 250 -7.54 -9.93 -3.14
C GLU A 250 -8.04 -9.89 -1.69
N VAL A 251 -7.37 -10.59 -0.77
CA VAL A 251 -7.68 -10.55 0.67
C VAL A 251 -7.53 -9.13 1.22
N VAL A 252 -6.40 -8.46 0.94
CA VAL A 252 -6.16 -7.07 1.34
C VAL A 252 -7.22 -6.15 0.76
N PHE A 253 -7.50 -6.23 -0.54
CA PHE A 253 -8.47 -5.37 -1.22
C PHE A 253 -9.86 -5.49 -0.59
N LYS A 254 -10.30 -6.72 -0.36
CA LYS A 254 -11.57 -7.05 0.29
C LYS A 254 -11.63 -6.51 1.72
N ALA A 255 -10.58 -6.70 2.51
CA ALA A 255 -10.54 -6.23 3.90
C ALA A 255 -10.53 -4.69 3.98
N CYS A 256 -9.71 -4.03 3.16
CA CYS A 256 -9.62 -2.57 3.12
C CYS A 256 -10.97 -1.96 2.73
N GLY A 257 -11.62 -2.47 1.68
CA GLY A 257 -12.94 -1.99 1.27
C GLY A 257 -13.98 -2.11 2.38
N HIS A 258 -13.96 -3.22 3.14
CA HIS A 258 -14.85 -3.39 4.28
C HIS A 258 -14.55 -2.39 5.41
N ALA A 259 -13.28 -2.26 5.81
CA ALA A 259 -12.86 -1.34 6.86
C ALA A 259 -13.22 0.12 6.51
N MET A 260 -12.95 0.53 5.27
CA MET A 260 -13.29 1.86 4.77
C MET A 260 -14.80 2.12 4.81
N LEU A 261 -15.62 1.21 4.27
CA LEU A 261 -17.07 1.40 4.22
C LEU A 261 -17.71 1.42 5.62
N PHE A 262 -17.19 0.63 6.55
CA PHE A 262 -17.68 0.57 7.91
C PHE A 262 -17.37 1.85 8.71
N GLU A 263 -16.19 2.43 8.49
CA GLU A 263 -15.70 3.59 9.24
C GLU A 263 -16.09 4.95 8.60
N ALA A 264 -16.32 4.99 7.27
CA ALA A 264 -16.46 6.21 6.48
C ALA A 264 -17.45 7.25 7.00
N MET A 265 -18.62 6.83 7.50
CA MET A 265 -19.72 7.74 7.87
C MET A 265 -19.58 8.32 9.27
N ASN A 266 -18.76 7.70 10.12
CA ASN A 266 -18.48 8.15 11.47
C ASN A 266 -17.03 7.83 11.85
N PRO A 267 -16.06 8.45 11.17
CA PRO A 267 -14.66 8.07 11.30
C PRO A 267 -14.12 8.49 12.67
N ARG A 268 -13.51 7.55 13.41
CA ARG A 268 -12.83 7.84 14.68
C ARG A 268 -11.53 8.62 14.47
N GLN A 269 -10.94 8.53 13.28
CA GLN A 269 -9.73 9.24 12.87
C GLN A 269 -9.82 9.63 11.39
N ASN A 270 -9.06 10.63 10.95
CA ASN A 270 -9.06 11.08 9.55
C ASN A 270 -7.94 10.48 8.71
N VAL A 271 -6.98 9.81 9.35
CA VAL A 271 -5.92 9.06 8.69
C VAL A 271 -5.81 7.73 9.42
N TRP A 272 -5.99 6.63 8.69
CA TRP A 272 -5.97 5.28 9.23
C TRP A 272 -4.83 4.48 8.61
N TRP A 273 -4.23 3.59 9.40
CA TRP A 273 -3.43 2.50 8.87
C TRP A 273 -4.24 1.22 8.95
N ILE A 274 -4.34 0.52 7.82
CA ILE A 274 -4.94 -0.82 7.76
C ILE A 274 -3.77 -1.80 7.73
N GLY A 275 -3.20 -2.10 8.91
CA GLY A 275 -2.13 -3.08 9.07
C GLY A 275 -2.57 -4.51 8.71
N HIS A 276 -1.61 -5.43 8.61
CA HIS A 276 -1.92 -6.83 8.35
C HIS A 276 -2.75 -7.48 9.46
N ASP A 277 -2.68 -6.98 10.69
CA ASP A 277 -3.54 -7.41 11.79
C ASP A 277 -5.02 -7.08 11.52
N ILE A 278 -5.31 -5.85 11.08
CA ILE A 278 -6.65 -5.40 10.72
C ILE A 278 -7.14 -6.15 9.49
N VAL A 279 -6.28 -6.37 8.49
CA VAL A 279 -6.64 -7.19 7.31
C VAL A 279 -7.08 -8.58 7.74
N ALA A 280 -6.28 -9.28 8.55
CA ALA A 280 -6.58 -10.62 9.02
C ALA A 280 -7.88 -10.65 9.84
N LYS A 281 -8.00 -9.82 10.87
CA LYS A 281 -9.21 -9.75 11.73
C LYS A 281 -10.46 -9.43 10.91
N THR A 282 -10.38 -8.48 9.99
CA THR A 282 -11.50 -8.10 9.11
C THR A 282 -11.88 -9.25 8.20
N THR A 283 -10.89 -9.97 7.64
CA THR A 283 -11.13 -11.11 6.76
C THR A 283 -11.88 -12.23 7.49
N LEU A 284 -11.50 -12.51 8.73
CA LEU A 284 -12.09 -13.56 9.56
C LEU A 284 -13.45 -13.17 10.15
N ALA A 285 -13.69 -11.89 10.40
CA ALA A 285 -14.97 -11.40 10.94
C ALA A 285 -16.09 -11.32 9.88
N ARG A 286 -15.75 -11.34 8.58
CA ARG A 286 -16.72 -11.26 7.50
C ARG A 286 -17.56 -12.53 7.40
N LYS A 287 -18.86 -12.38 7.57
CA LYS A 287 -19.83 -13.42 7.20
C LYS A 287 -19.95 -13.44 5.67
N HIS A 288 -19.76 -14.60 5.07
CA HIS A 288 -20.01 -14.84 3.65
C HIS A 288 -21.52 -14.80 3.35
#